data_AF-A0A328TXE7-F1
#
_entry.id   AF-A0A328TXE7-F1
#
_cell.length_a   1.000
_cell.length_b   1.000
_cell.length_c   1.000
_cell.angle_alpha   90.00
_cell.angle_beta   90.00
_cell.angle_gamma   90.00
#
_symmetry.space_group_name_H-M   'P 1'
#
loop_
_entity.id
_entity.type
_entity.pdbx_description
1 polymer ?
#
loop_
_entity_poly.entity_id
_entity_poly.type
_entity_poly.pdbx_seq_one_letter_code
_entity_poly.pdbx_strand_id
1 'polypeptide(L)'
;MGDKRGILILPEEVGPYWADLIARSGLNLVGIHPGWGAGALEELEKTLEFVKTPIFGQFAEQMKELNVDLEFEAHAMSWLVPRALFSEHPDWFRMEETGNRNPDFNLCASSAEALDFLENRSEELARALPSMTGRYYFWIDDVTNSACHCGSCRALSASDQAMMFYNYILRGIRRFDQAAEHCYLAYQDTIQAPKTVRPESGIFLEYAPIYRDSARAINDPDCPENFKELEHLPGLLQLFGQEGAQILEYWMDNSRFLKW
;
A
#
# COMPACT_ATOMS: atom_id res chain seq x y z
N MET A 1 7.62 -18.92 -8.99
CA MET A 1 7.83 -18.60 -7.56
C MET A 1 6.85 -19.44 -6.76
N GLY A 2 7.22 -19.98 -5.59
CA GLY A 2 6.25 -20.69 -4.74
C GLY A 2 5.29 -19.72 -4.05
N ASP A 3 4.10 -20.20 -3.67
CA ASP A 3 3.09 -19.39 -2.98
C ASP A 3 3.67 -18.68 -1.75
N LYS A 4 3.42 -17.36 -1.66
CA LYS A 4 3.78 -16.54 -0.49
C LYS A 4 2.64 -16.58 0.52
N ARG A 5 3.00 -16.85 1.78
CA ARG A 5 2.09 -16.88 2.94
C ARG A 5 2.74 -16.02 4.00
N GLY A 6 2.16 -14.83 4.17
CA GLY A 6 2.70 -13.78 5.01
C GLY A 6 1.86 -13.49 6.24
N ILE A 7 2.47 -12.73 7.14
CA ILE A 7 1.79 -12.01 8.20
C ILE A 7 2.37 -10.60 8.29
N LEU A 8 1.52 -9.62 8.60
CA LEU A 8 1.93 -8.27 8.94
C LEU A 8 2.22 -8.17 10.44
N ILE A 9 3.35 -7.57 10.79
CA ILE A 9 3.71 -7.21 12.16
C ILE A 9 4.13 -5.73 12.21
N LEU A 10 4.06 -5.15 13.40
CA LEU A 10 4.55 -3.80 13.67
C LEU A 10 6.07 -3.76 13.88
N PRO A 11 6.74 -2.60 13.71
CA PRO A 11 8.16 -2.46 14.02
C PRO A 11 8.50 -2.86 15.46
N GLU A 12 7.68 -2.50 16.45
CA GLU A 12 7.86 -2.88 17.86
C GLU A 12 7.71 -4.39 18.13
N GLU A 13 7.13 -5.13 17.21
CA GLU A 13 6.96 -6.58 17.29
C GLU A 13 8.18 -7.35 16.76
N VAL A 14 9.08 -6.67 16.04
CA VAL A 14 10.31 -7.26 15.55
C VAL A 14 11.19 -7.71 16.72
N GLY A 15 11.40 -9.02 16.82
CA GLY A 15 12.22 -9.60 17.88
C GLY A 15 12.09 -11.11 18.01
N PRO A 16 12.72 -11.70 19.05
CA PRO A 16 12.82 -13.15 19.21
C PRO A 16 11.47 -13.88 19.31
N TYR A 17 10.46 -13.23 19.90
CA TYR A 17 9.13 -13.82 20.04
C TYR A 17 8.49 -14.09 18.67
N TRP A 18 8.43 -13.07 17.81
CA TRP A 18 7.86 -13.20 16.48
C TRP A 18 8.73 -14.06 15.57
N ALA A 19 10.05 -14.01 15.72
CA ALA A 19 10.95 -14.88 14.97
C ALA A 19 10.72 -16.37 15.29
N ASP A 20 10.52 -16.76 16.55
CA ASP A 20 10.15 -18.13 16.94
C ASP A 20 8.80 -18.54 16.35
N LEU A 21 7.81 -17.64 16.45
CA LEU A 21 6.46 -17.92 15.97
C LEU A 21 6.42 -18.14 14.45
N ILE A 22 7.14 -17.30 13.70
CA ILE A 22 7.29 -17.42 12.25
C ILE A 22 7.99 -18.76 11.91
N ALA A 23 9.12 -19.07 12.56
CA ALA A 23 9.90 -20.28 12.29
C ALA A 23 9.07 -21.58 12.40
N ARG A 24 8.11 -21.63 13.33
CA ARG A 24 7.26 -22.81 13.56
C ARG A 24 5.89 -22.77 12.85
N SER A 25 5.57 -21.68 12.16
CA SER A 25 4.25 -21.46 11.53
C SER A 25 4.13 -22.02 10.11
N GLY A 26 5.24 -22.20 9.39
CA GLY A 26 5.23 -22.52 7.96
C GLY A 26 4.97 -21.32 7.04
N LEU A 27 4.91 -20.10 7.60
CA LEU A 27 4.98 -18.85 6.84
C LEU A 27 6.35 -18.72 6.17
N ASN A 28 6.38 -18.07 5.02
CA ASN A 28 7.60 -17.82 4.25
C ASN A 28 7.75 -16.33 3.90
N LEU A 29 6.96 -15.48 4.55
CA LEU A 29 6.98 -14.04 4.38
C LEU A 29 6.58 -13.36 5.69
N VAL A 30 7.21 -12.24 5.99
CA VAL A 30 6.79 -11.31 7.03
C VAL A 30 6.81 -9.90 6.45
N GLY A 31 5.67 -9.23 6.50
CA GLY A 31 5.58 -7.82 6.14
C GLY A 31 5.68 -6.97 7.41
N ILE A 32 6.40 -5.86 7.32
CA ILE A 32 6.49 -4.88 8.40
C ILE A 32 5.62 -3.69 8.01
N HIS A 33 4.60 -3.45 8.82
CA HIS A 33 3.68 -2.34 8.66
C HIS A 33 4.01 -1.25 9.68
N PRO A 34 4.55 -0.08 9.27
CA PRO A 34 4.95 0.98 10.20
C PRO A 34 3.84 1.40 11.16
N GLY A 35 2.60 1.46 10.68
CA GLY A 35 1.45 1.93 11.44
C GLY A 35 0.43 2.59 10.52
N TRP A 36 -0.66 3.08 11.12
CA TRP A 36 -1.87 3.45 10.40
C TRP A 36 -2.44 4.81 10.81
N GLY A 37 -3.42 5.27 10.02
CA GLY A 37 -4.20 6.46 10.32
C GLY A 37 -3.37 7.75 10.43
N ALA A 38 -3.77 8.64 11.33
CA ALA A 38 -3.13 9.96 11.49
C ALA A 38 -1.65 9.90 11.92
N GLY A 39 -1.19 8.77 12.46
CA GLY A 39 0.21 8.55 12.86
C GLY A 39 1.11 7.98 11.77
N ALA A 40 0.58 7.61 10.60
CA ALA A 40 1.32 6.85 9.58
C ALA A 40 2.64 7.50 9.15
N LEU A 41 2.70 8.84 9.05
CA LEU A 41 3.94 9.57 8.75
C LEU A 41 5.00 9.38 9.85
N GLU A 42 4.63 9.65 11.10
CA GLU A 42 5.54 9.58 12.24
C GLU A 42 6.05 8.14 12.42
N GLU A 43 5.17 7.15 12.26
CA GLU A 43 5.54 5.74 12.39
C GLU A 43 6.41 5.24 11.22
N LEU A 44 6.18 5.72 10.00
CA LEU A 44 7.10 5.45 8.88
C LEU A 44 8.48 6.08 9.14
N GLU A 45 8.55 7.31 9.63
CA GLU A 45 9.83 7.94 10.01
C GLU A 45 10.56 7.18 11.11
N LYS A 46 9.85 6.72 12.15
CA LYS A 46 10.41 5.84 13.18
C LYS A 46 10.90 4.51 12.60
N THR A 47 10.16 3.93 11.66
CA THR A 47 10.55 2.68 10.99
C THR A 47 11.85 2.87 10.19
N LEU A 48 11.99 3.99 9.48
CA LEU A 48 13.21 4.32 8.73
C LEU A 48 14.45 4.42 9.63
N GLU A 49 14.29 4.87 10.88
CA GLU A 49 15.38 4.83 11.87
C GLU A 49 15.55 3.44 12.49
N PHE A 50 14.45 2.73 12.75
CA PHE A 50 14.46 1.40 13.35
C PHE A 50 15.19 0.36 12.49
N VAL A 51 15.01 0.39 11.16
CA VAL A 51 15.68 -0.55 10.25
C VAL A 51 17.20 -0.41 10.24
N LYS A 52 17.74 0.70 10.75
CA LYS A 52 19.18 0.94 10.89
C LYS A 52 19.76 0.34 12.19
N THR A 53 18.91 -0.19 13.07
CA THR A 53 19.34 -0.68 14.39
C THR A 53 19.88 -2.12 14.33
N PRO A 54 20.76 -2.52 15.29
CA PRO A 54 21.22 -3.90 15.38
C PRO A 54 20.10 -4.91 15.64
N ILE A 55 19.02 -4.50 16.31
CA ILE A 55 17.87 -5.36 16.61
C ILE A 55 17.20 -5.79 15.31
N PHE A 56 16.89 -4.83 14.44
CA PHE A 56 16.34 -5.12 13.12
C PHE A 56 17.29 -5.97 12.27
N GLY A 57 18.58 -5.61 12.25
CA GLY A 57 19.59 -6.36 11.49
C GLY A 57 19.68 -7.83 11.89
N GLN A 58 19.59 -8.14 13.19
CA GLN A 58 19.57 -9.53 13.69
C GLN A 58 18.30 -10.26 13.27
N PHE A 59 17.13 -9.60 13.35
CA PHE A 59 15.87 -10.19 12.92
C PHE A 59 15.85 -10.49 11.42
N ALA A 60 16.31 -9.54 10.59
CA ALA A 60 16.38 -9.70 9.14
C ALA A 60 17.31 -10.86 8.73
N GLU A 61 18.48 -10.99 9.37
CA GLU A 61 19.37 -12.13 9.10
C GLU A 61 18.74 -13.45 9.55
N GLN A 62 18.04 -13.48 10.68
CA GLN A 62 17.30 -14.66 11.12
C GLN A 62 16.19 -15.06 10.14
N MET A 63 15.41 -14.11 9.62
CA MET A 63 14.37 -14.41 8.61
C MET A 63 15.00 -15.01 7.34
N LYS A 64 16.11 -14.44 6.89
CA LYS A 64 16.87 -14.96 5.75
C LYS A 64 17.39 -16.39 5.99
N GLU A 65 17.94 -16.70 7.17
CA GLU A 65 18.37 -18.07 7.53
C GLU A 65 17.20 -19.07 7.53
N LEU A 66 15.99 -18.61 7.87
CA LEU A 66 14.76 -19.39 7.86
C LEU A 66 14.10 -19.50 6.47
N ASN A 67 14.66 -18.85 5.44
CA ASN A 67 14.04 -18.70 4.11
C ASN A 67 12.66 -18.02 4.17
N VAL A 68 12.54 -17.00 5.02
CA VAL A 68 11.39 -16.12 5.15
C VAL A 68 11.76 -14.78 4.53
N ASP A 69 10.98 -14.32 3.57
CA ASP A 69 11.17 -13.02 2.96
C ASP A 69 10.63 -11.89 3.83
N LEU A 70 11.21 -10.71 3.68
CA LEU A 70 10.83 -9.51 4.41
C LEU A 70 10.39 -8.42 3.43
N GLU A 71 9.20 -7.85 3.68
CA GLU A 71 8.61 -6.76 2.90
C GLU A 71 8.21 -5.60 3.83
N PHE A 72 8.06 -4.40 3.28
CA PHE A 72 7.56 -3.23 4.00
C PHE A 72 6.28 -2.75 3.35
N GLU A 73 5.21 -2.68 4.13
CA GLU A 73 3.86 -2.34 3.69
C GLU A 73 3.40 -1.08 4.39
N ALA A 74 3.38 0.06 3.68
CA ALA A 74 3.30 1.37 4.31
C ALA A 74 2.42 2.35 3.56
N HIS A 75 1.56 3.06 4.29
CA HIS A 75 0.93 4.30 3.80
C HIS A 75 2.01 5.38 3.67
N ALA A 76 2.51 5.57 2.46
CA ALA A 76 3.73 6.34 2.20
C ALA A 76 3.46 7.77 1.72
N MET A 77 2.22 8.09 1.33
CA MET A 77 1.91 9.34 0.62
C MET A 77 2.36 10.60 1.37
N SER A 78 2.10 10.67 2.68
CA SER A 78 2.51 11.82 3.51
C SER A 78 4.02 11.99 3.65
N TRP A 79 4.80 10.90 3.52
CA TRP A 79 6.26 10.95 3.54
C TRP A 79 6.81 11.31 2.17
N LEU A 80 6.23 10.71 1.11
CA LEU A 80 6.60 10.92 -0.27
C LEU A 80 6.35 12.37 -0.69
N VAL A 81 5.22 12.97 -0.31
CA VAL A 81 4.91 14.38 -0.55
C VAL A 81 4.50 15.05 0.76
N PRO A 82 5.45 15.68 1.47
CA PRO A 82 5.20 16.30 2.76
C PRO A 82 4.12 17.38 2.71
N ARG A 83 3.19 17.33 3.66
CA ARG A 83 2.05 18.26 3.80
C ARG A 83 2.49 19.72 3.94
N ALA A 84 3.69 19.95 4.49
CA ALA A 84 4.28 21.28 4.63
C ALA A 84 4.48 21.99 3.28
N LEU A 85 4.62 21.25 2.17
CA LEU A 85 4.78 21.84 0.83
C LEU A 85 3.54 22.60 0.36
N PHE A 86 2.39 22.44 1.02
CA PHE A 86 1.15 23.13 0.66
C PHE A 86 1.25 24.66 0.71
N SER A 87 2.08 25.21 1.61
CA SER A 87 2.26 26.67 1.69
C SER A 87 2.92 27.26 0.44
N GLU A 88 3.71 26.46 -0.27
CA GLU A 88 4.47 26.88 -1.46
C GLU A 88 3.82 26.37 -2.75
N HIS A 89 3.23 25.17 -2.69
CA HIS A 89 2.67 24.43 -3.83
C HIS A 89 1.25 23.93 -3.55
N PRO A 90 0.26 24.81 -3.29
CA PRO A 90 -1.10 24.38 -2.96
C PRO A 90 -1.80 23.62 -4.09
N ASP A 91 -1.37 23.78 -5.33
CA ASP A 91 -1.88 23.10 -6.52
C ASP A 91 -1.43 21.64 -6.64
N TRP A 92 -0.38 21.24 -5.91
CA TRP A 92 0.06 19.85 -5.80
C TRP A 92 -0.93 18.97 -5.05
N PHE A 93 -1.75 19.57 -4.18
CA PHE A 93 -2.64 18.83 -3.29
C PHE A 93 -4.08 18.77 -3.83
N ARG A 94 -4.85 17.80 -3.35
CA ARG A 94 -6.19 17.55 -3.88
C ARG A 94 -7.09 18.78 -3.73
N MET A 95 -8.01 18.92 -4.67
CA MET A 95 -9.12 19.84 -4.54
C MET A 95 -10.33 19.04 -4.04
N GLU A 96 -10.95 19.49 -2.97
CA GLU A 96 -12.20 18.92 -2.49
C GLU A 96 -13.36 19.25 -3.44
N GLU A 97 -14.50 18.57 -3.29
CA GLU A 97 -15.71 18.86 -4.08
C GLU A 97 -16.18 20.32 -3.95
N THR A 98 -15.89 20.97 -2.82
CA THR A 98 -16.21 22.38 -2.56
C THR A 98 -15.36 23.36 -3.38
N GLY A 99 -14.32 22.87 -4.05
CA GLY A 99 -13.39 23.67 -4.86
C GLY A 99 -12.16 24.18 -4.11
N ASN A 100 -12.02 23.87 -2.82
CA ASN A 100 -10.86 24.27 -2.02
C ASN A 100 -9.71 23.26 -2.16
N ARG A 101 -8.47 23.75 -2.21
CA ARG A 101 -7.27 22.90 -2.10
C ARG A 101 -7.06 22.52 -0.64
N ASN A 102 -6.79 21.24 -0.39
CA ASN A 102 -6.58 20.72 0.95
C ASN A 102 -5.31 19.84 0.96
N PRO A 103 -4.37 20.05 1.88
CA PRO A 103 -3.16 19.24 1.96
C PRO A 103 -3.39 17.81 2.47
N ASP A 104 -4.55 17.47 3.02
CA ASP A 104 -4.82 16.16 3.60
C ASP A 104 -4.77 15.01 2.56
N PHE A 105 -4.47 13.81 3.05
CA PHE A 105 -4.55 12.55 2.29
C PHE A 105 -3.86 12.59 0.91
N ASN A 106 -4.58 12.47 -0.19
CA ASN A 106 -3.94 12.33 -1.50
C ASN A 106 -3.64 13.65 -2.22
N LEU A 107 -2.93 13.53 -3.33
CA LEU A 107 -2.47 14.66 -4.14
C LEU A 107 -3.47 15.03 -5.25
N CYS A 108 -3.16 16.10 -5.97
CA CYS A 108 -3.77 16.36 -7.26
C CYS A 108 -3.14 15.44 -8.32
N ALA A 109 -3.88 14.41 -8.76
CA ALA A 109 -3.41 13.48 -9.80
C ALA A 109 -3.08 14.14 -11.16
N SER A 110 -3.46 15.40 -11.38
CA SER A 110 -3.10 16.15 -12.59
C SER A 110 -1.94 17.13 -12.41
N SER A 111 -1.32 17.21 -11.22
CA SER A 111 -0.14 18.06 -11.01
C SER A 111 1.12 17.32 -11.45
N ALA A 112 1.67 17.70 -12.61
CA ALA A 112 2.90 17.09 -13.12
C ALA A 112 4.07 17.25 -12.15
N GLU A 113 4.21 18.43 -11.53
CA GLU A 113 5.27 18.70 -10.57
C GLU A 113 5.14 17.83 -9.29
N ALA A 114 3.92 17.64 -8.78
CA ALA A 114 3.69 16.78 -7.62
C ALA A 114 4.01 15.32 -7.94
N LEU A 115 3.66 14.85 -9.14
CA LEU A 115 3.95 13.49 -9.59
C LEU A 115 5.44 13.26 -9.81
N ASP A 116 6.16 14.23 -10.37
CA ASP A 116 7.62 14.16 -10.53
C ASP A 116 8.33 14.15 -9.15
N PHE A 117 7.83 14.95 -8.20
CA PHE A 117 8.34 14.93 -6.82
C PHE A 117 8.08 13.58 -6.14
N LEU A 118 6.86 13.05 -6.26
CA LEU A 118 6.46 11.72 -5.79
C LEU A 118 7.37 10.62 -6.35
N GLU A 119 7.64 10.64 -7.65
CA GLU A 119 8.53 9.68 -8.31
C GLU A 119 9.96 9.75 -7.76
N ASN A 120 10.53 10.95 -7.60
CA ASN A 120 11.87 11.11 -7.02
C ASN A 120 11.95 10.58 -5.58
N ARG A 121 10.96 10.91 -4.74
CA ARG A 121 10.92 10.47 -3.34
C ARG A 121 10.66 8.96 -3.22
N SER A 122 10.00 8.35 -4.20
CA SER A 122 9.78 6.90 -4.23
C SER A 122 11.10 6.12 -4.41
N GLU A 123 12.06 6.65 -5.17
CA GLU A 123 13.42 6.09 -5.24
C GLU A 123 14.10 6.14 -3.86
N GLU A 124 14.02 7.29 -3.17
CA GLU A 124 14.62 7.47 -1.85
C GLU A 124 14.04 6.48 -0.83
N LEU A 125 12.71 6.31 -0.82
CA LEU A 125 12.07 5.37 0.08
C LEU A 125 12.45 3.92 -0.23
N ALA A 126 12.51 3.54 -1.51
CA ALA A 126 12.92 2.20 -1.93
C ALA A 126 14.36 1.85 -1.52
N ARG A 127 15.26 2.84 -1.52
CA ARG A 127 16.64 2.68 -1.03
C ARG A 127 16.71 2.51 0.48
N ALA A 128 15.82 3.19 1.22
CA ALA A 128 15.78 3.11 2.68
C ALA A 128 15.11 1.83 3.19
N LEU A 129 14.12 1.32 2.44
CA LEU A 129 13.35 0.11 2.74
C LEU A 129 13.41 -0.87 1.55
N PRO A 130 14.56 -1.51 1.30
CA PRO A 130 14.71 -2.44 0.18
C PRO A 130 13.84 -3.68 0.37
N SER A 131 13.23 -4.15 -0.73
CA SER A 131 12.43 -5.39 -0.74
C SER A 131 13.31 -6.62 -0.97
N MET A 132 13.05 -7.72 -0.24
CA MET A 132 13.71 -9.01 -0.49
C MET A 132 13.09 -9.79 -1.66
N THR A 133 11.84 -9.50 -1.99
CA THR A 133 11.09 -10.18 -3.05
C THR A 133 11.11 -9.42 -4.38
N GLY A 134 11.54 -8.16 -4.35
CA GLY A 134 11.37 -7.21 -5.45
C GLY A 134 9.98 -6.57 -5.49
N ARG A 135 9.06 -6.92 -4.57
CA ARG A 135 7.72 -6.33 -4.46
C ARG A 135 7.71 -5.23 -3.41
N TYR A 136 7.12 -4.10 -3.77
CA TYR A 136 7.03 -2.91 -2.93
C TYR A 136 5.58 -2.53 -2.68
N TYR A 137 5.31 -2.01 -1.48
CA TYR A 137 3.96 -1.79 -0.97
C TYR A 137 3.83 -0.38 -0.38
N PHE A 138 4.20 0.60 -1.19
CA PHE A 138 4.00 2.00 -0.87
C PHE A 138 2.57 2.38 -1.24
N TRP A 139 1.67 2.25 -0.27
CA TRP A 139 0.26 2.59 -0.42
C TRP A 139 0.06 4.10 -0.40
N ILE A 140 -0.96 4.55 -1.12
CA ILE A 140 -1.48 5.91 -0.98
C ILE A 140 -2.27 6.03 0.34
N ASP A 141 -2.71 7.24 0.70
CA ASP A 141 -3.64 7.38 1.82
C ASP A 141 -5.01 6.83 1.39
N ASP A 142 -5.58 5.93 2.18
CA ASP A 142 -6.72 5.08 1.81
C ASP A 142 -8.03 5.53 2.47
N VAL A 143 -8.17 6.83 2.68
CA VAL A 143 -9.33 7.47 3.33
C VAL A 143 -10.43 7.77 2.31
N THR A 144 -11.68 7.45 2.67
CA THR A 144 -12.85 7.74 1.82
C THR A 144 -13.01 9.23 1.51
N ASN A 145 -13.51 9.54 0.31
CA ASN A 145 -13.76 10.89 -0.22
C ASN A 145 -12.52 11.79 -0.26
N SER A 146 -11.34 11.18 -0.46
CA SER A 146 -10.04 11.88 -0.54
C SER A 146 -9.48 12.04 -1.96
N ALA A 147 -10.28 11.76 -2.99
CA ALA A 147 -9.88 12.01 -4.38
C ALA A 147 -9.81 13.52 -4.68
N CYS A 148 -9.10 13.88 -5.76
CA CYS A 148 -9.06 15.25 -6.24
C CYS A 148 -10.23 15.53 -7.22
N HIS A 149 -10.90 16.66 -7.03
CA HIS A 149 -12.04 17.13 -7.81
C HIS A 149 -11.72 18.38 -8.65
N CYS A 150 -10.44 18.65 -8.90
CA CYS A 150 -10.04 19.76 -9.76
C CYS A 150 -10.57 19.55 -11.19
N GLY A 151 -10.49 20.60 -12.02
CA GLY A 151 -11.07 20.57 -13.37
C GLY A 151 -10.55 19.44 -14.27
N SER A 152 -9.33 18.97 -14.02
CA SER A 152 -8.72 17.84 -14.73
C SER A 152 -9.02 16.48 -14.08
N CYS A 153 -9.11 16.42 -12.75
CA CYS A 153 -9.29 15.17 -12.01
C CYS A 153 -10.76 14.73 -11.88
N ARG A 154 -11.74 15.65 -11.96
CA ARG A 154 -13.17 15.33 -11.78
C ARG A 154 -13.74 14.28 -12.75
N ALA A 155 -13.07 14.04 -13.87
CA ALA A 155 -13.45 13.03 -14.85
C ALA A 155 -12.87 11.64 -14.55
N LEU A 156 -11.92 11.56 -13.62
CA LEU A 156 -11.23 10.34 -13.20
C LEU A 156 -11.91 9.76 -11.96
N SER A 157 -12.05 8.43 -11.89
CA SER A 157 -12.42 7.77 -10.63
C SER A 157 -11.29 7.87 -9.60
N ALA A 158 -11.58 7.61 -8.32
CA ALA A 158 -10.54 7.46 -7.30
C ALA A 158 -9.51 6.39 -7.70
N SER A 159 -9.97 5.27 -8.26
CA SER A 159 -9.11 4.22 -8.81
C SER A 159 -8.20 4.70 -9.96
N ASP A 160 -8.71 5.52 -10.87
CA ASP A 160 -7.91 6.11 -11.95
C ASP A 160 -6.82 7.03 -11.38
N GLN A 161 -7.17 7.87 -10.42
CA GLN A 161 -6.21 8.76 -9.75
C GLN A 161 -5.15 7.97 -8.97
N ALA A 162 -5.56 6.93 -8.24
CA ALA A 162 -4.65 6.02 -7.54
C ALA A 162 -3.66 5.35 -8.50
N MET A 163 -4.14 4.86 -9.65
CA MET A 163 -3.29 4.25 -10.66
C MET A 163 -2.24 5.23 -11.21
N MET A 164 -2.57 6.51 -11.35
CA MET A 164 -1.58 7.53 -11.72
C MET A 164 -0.47 7.60 -10.67
N PHE A 165 -0.81 7.69 -9.38
CA PHE A 165 0.19 7.72 -8.32
C PHE A 165 1.05 6.47 -8.30
N TYR A 166 0.44 5.29 -8.38
CA TYR A 166 1.16 4.01 -8.33
C TYR A 166 2.11 3.80 -9.51
N ASN A 167 1.73 4.23 -10.72
CA ASN A 167 2.64 4.22 -11.87
C ASN A 167 3.88 5.10 -11.61
N TYR A 168 3.70 6.32 -11.09
CA TYR A 168 4.83 7.20 -10.77
C TYR A 168 5.68 6.67 -9.61
N ILE A 169 5.07 6.07 -8.60
CA ILE A 169 5.78 5.40 -7.52
C ILE A 169 6.67 4.27 -8.07
N LEU A 170 6.11 3.38 -8.92
CA LEU A 170 6.86 2.29 -9.53
C LEU A 170 8.04 2.78 -10.38
N ARG A 171 7.86 3.84 -11.18
CA ARG A 171 8.97 4.46 -11.94
C ARG A 171 10.10 4.89 -11.03
N GLY A 172 9.76 5.52 -9.90
CA GLY A 172 10.72 5.97 -8.89
C GLY A 172 11.48 4.81 -8.26
N ILE A 173 10.76 3.80 -7.79
CA ILE A 173 11.35 2.56 -7.24
C ILE A 173 12.32 1.95 -8.24
N ARG A 174 11.96 1.90 -9.53
CA ARG A 174 12.76 1.27 -10.60
C ARG A 174 14.05 1.98 -10.96
N ARG A 175 14.25 3.22 -10.49
CA ARG A 175 15.55 3.88 -10.58
C ARG A 175 16.58 3.23 -9.63
N PHE A 176 16.11 2.61 -8.55
CA PHE A 176 16.92 1.82 -7.62
C PHE A 176 16.89 0.32 -7.93
N ASP A 177 15.69 -0.27 -8.05
CA ASP A 177 15.49 -1.69 -8.35
C ASP A 177 14.75 -1.86 -9.68
N GLN A 178 15.50 -2.07 -10.76
CA GLN A 178 14.96 -2.15 -12.13
C GLN A 178 13.93 -3.27 -12.32
N ALA A 179 14.00 -4.34 -11.52
CA ALA A 179 13.09 -5.48 -11.60
C ALA A 179 11.88 -5.33 -10.68
N ALA A 180 11.78 -4.23 -9.94
CA ALA A 180 10.74 -4.03 -8.95
C ALA A 180 9.33 -4.15 -9.54
N GLU A 181 8.46 -4.71 -8.70
CA GLU A 181 7.02 -4.69 -8.84
C GLU A 181 6.42 -3.88 -7.69
N HIS A 182 5.24 -3.28 -7.91
CA HIS A 182 4.58 -2.44 -6.92
C HIS A 182 3.08 -2.73 -6.87
N CYS A 183 2.49 -2.73 -5.69
CA CYS A 183 1.09 -3.08 -5.52
C CYS A 183 0.14 -1.95 -5.97
N TYR A 184 -0.94 -2.33 -6.63
CA TYR A 184 -2.18 -1.56 -6.62
C TYR A 184 -3.05 -2.06 -5.47
N LEU A 185 -3.24 -1.24 -4.42
CA LEU A 185 -4.15 -1.56 -3.33
C LEU A 185 -5.59 -1.22 -3.74
N ALA A 186 -6.38 -2.27 -3.99
CA ALA A 186 -7.82 -2.18 -4.16
C ALA A 186 -8.49 -2.23 -2.78
N TYR A 187 -8.87 -1.05 -2.27
CA TYR A 187 -9.43 -0.86 -0.94
C TYR A 187 -10.39 0.33 -0.91
N GLN A 188 -11.57 0.17 -0.30
CA GLN A 188 -12.60 1.22 -0.17
C GLN A 188 -12.83 2.00 -1.49
N ASP A 189 -12.52 3.30 -1.55
CA ASP A 189 -12.76 4.14 -2.73
C ASP A 189 -12.00 3.68 -3.98
N THR A 190 -10.90 2.94 -3.82
CA THR A 190 -10.09 2.36 -4.91
C THR A 190 -10.42 0.90 -5.18
N ILE A 191 -11.47 0.33 -4.57
CA ILE A 191 -11.82 -1.10 -4.71
C ILE A 191 -12.21 -1.48 -6.15
N GLN A 192 -12.72 -0.53 -6.94
CA GLN A 192 -13.05 -0.77 -8.34
C GLN A 192 -11.81 -0.71 -9.23
N ALA A 193 -11.78 -1.49 -10.30
CA ALA A 193 -10.70 -1.37 -11.28
C ALA A 193 -10.66 0.04 -11.91
N PRO A 194 -9.46 0.63 -12.10
CA PRO A 194 -9.26 1.81 -12.92
C PRO A 194 -9.89 1.63 -14.31
N LYS A 195 -10.53 2.68 -14.81
CA LYS A 195 -11.30 2.66 -16.06
C LYS A 195 -10.51 3.25 -17.22
N THR A 196 -9.77 4.32 -16.96
CA THR A 196 -9.11 5.14 -17.99
C THR A 196 -7.59 5.06 -17.90
N VAL A 197 -7.03 4.91 -16.70
CA VAL A 197 -5.59 4.82 -16.48
C VAL A 197 -5.17 3.35 -16.42
N ARG A 198 -4.21 2.95 -17.25
CA ARG A 198 -3.70 1.57 -17.30
C ARG A 198 -2.52 1.40 -16.33
N PRO A 199 -2.38 0.22 -15.70
CA PRO A 199 -1.18 -0.11 -14.95
C PRO A 199 0.03 -0.22 -15.86
N GLU A 200 1.17 0.27 -15.39
CA GLU A 200 2.45 -0.08 -15.98
C GLU A 200 2.81 -1.54 -15.72
N SER A 201 3.67 -2.09 -16.59
CA SER A 201 4.19 -3.44 -16.39
C SER A 201 4.84 -3.54 -15.01
N GLY A 202 4.47 -4.55 -14.22
CA GLY A 202 4.95 -4.77 -12.85
C GLY A 202 4.14 -4.05 -11.76
N ILE A 203 3.02 -3.41 -12.10
CA ILE A 203 1.97 -3.17 -11.10
C ILE A 203 1.15 -4.45 -10.95
N PHE A 204 1.08 -5.01 -9.74
CA PHE A 204 0.26 -6.20 -9.43
C PHE A 204 -0.94 -5.84 -8.54
N LEU A 205 -1.96 -6.70 -8.53
CA LEU A 205 -3.13 -6.49 -7.69
C LEU A 205 -2.89 -6.93 -6.24
N GLU A 206 -3.16 -6.03 -5.30
CA GLU A 206 -3.41 -6.35 -3.91
C GLU A 206 -4.86 -6.00 -3.55
N TYR A 207 -5.64 -7.02 -3.21
CA TYR A 207 -7.07 -6.88 -2.95
C TYR A 207 -7.36 -6.95 -1.45
N ALA A 208 -7.98 -5.91 -0.90
CA ALA A 208 -8.16 -5.73 0.54
C ALA A 208 -9.66 -5.57 0.89
N PRO A 209 -10.40 -6.69 1.02
CA PRO A 209 -11.85 -6.67 1.23
C PRO A 209 -12.22 -6.42 2.70
N ILE A 210 -12.00 -5.21 3.20
CA ILE A 210 -12.14 -4.87 4.63
C ILE A 210 -13.55 -5.08 5.18
N TYR A 211 -14.59 -4.89 4.36
CA TYR A 211 -15.98 -4.99 4.80
C TYR A 211 -16.55 -6.40 4.71
N ARG A 212 -15.75 -7.40 4.31
CA ARG A 212 -16.17 -8.79 4.33
C ARG A 212 -16.55 -9.23 5.74
N ASP A 213 -17.40 -10.25 5.86
CA ASP A 213 -17.47 -11.14 7.01
C ASP A 213 -16.36 -12.19 6.88
N SER A 214 -15.35 -12.10 7.75
CA SER A 214 -14.26 -13.08 7.77
C SER A 214 -14.70 -14.42 8.37
N ALA A 215 -15.79 -14.50 9.16
CA ALA A 215 -16.28 -15.77 9.71
C ALA A 215 -16.87 -16.71 8.63
N ARG A 216 -17.07 -16.20 7.41
CA ARG A 216 -17.64 -16.91 6.27
C ARG A 216 -16.69 -16.93 5.09
N ALA A 217 -16.88 -17.91 4.21
CA ALA A 217 -16.20 -17.94 2.93
C ALA A 217 -16.54 -16.67 2.13
N ILE A 218 -15.57 -16.12 1.40
CA ILE A 218 -15.78 -14.89 0.61
C ILE A 218 -16.86 -15.06 -0.46
N ASN A 219 -17.18 -16.28 -0.87
CA ASN A 219 -18.22 -16.61 -1.84
C ASN A 219 -19.47 -17.26 -1.21
N ASP A 220 -19.69 -17.11 0.10
CA ASP A 220 -20.89 -17.60 0.77
C ASP A 220 -22.16 -16.92 0.19
N PRO A 221 -23.09 -17.67 -0.42
CA PRO A 221 -24.28 -17.12 -1.03
C PRO A 221 -25.26 -16.45 -0.06
N ASP A 222 -25.12 -16.71 1.23
CA ASP A 222 -25.98 -16.15 2.27
C ASP A 222 -25.32 -14.96 2.99
N CYS A 223 -24.20 -14.43 2.48
CA CYS A 223 -23.49 -13.27 3.02
C CYS A 223 -23.46 -12.09 2.02
N PRO A 224 -24.42 -11.16 2.12
CA PRO A 224 -24.47 -9.98 1.25
C PRO A 224 -23.23 -9.09 1.31
N GLU A 225 -22.56 -9.01 2.47
CA GLU A 225 -21.33 -8.24 2.67
C GLU A 225 -20.19 -8.81 1.83
N ASN A 226 -19.99 -10.13 1.87
CA ASN A 226 -18.97 -10.81 1.08
C ASN A 226 -19.24 -10.73 -0.41
N PHE A 227 -20.51 -10.81 -0.82
CA PHE A 227 -20.87 -10.63 -2.23
C PHE A 227 -20.57 -9.23 -2.77
N LYS A 228 -20.82 -8.18 -1.97
CA LYS A 228 -20.48 -6.82 -2.36
C LYS A 228 -18.98 -6.67 -2.57
N GLU A 229 -18.16 -7.23 -1.68
CA GLU A 229 -16.72 -7.23 -1.88
C GLU A 229 -16.33 -7.96 -3.18
N LEU A 230 -16.87 -9.17 -3.40
CA LEU A 230 -16.57 -9.99 -4.58
C LEU A 230 -16.95 -9.35 -5.91
N GLU A 231 -17.95 -8.46 -5.95
CA GLU A 231 -18.44 -7.89 -7.21
C GLU A 231 -17.36 -7.12 -7.98
N HIS A 232 -16.34 -6.62 -7.27
CA HIS A 232 -15.24 -5.85 -7.84
C HIS A 232 -14.13 -6.74 -8.44
N LEU A 233 -13.96 -7.96 -7.92
CA LEU A 233 -12.84 -8.83 -8.22
C LEU A 233 -12.73 -9.22 -9.70
N PRO A 234 -13.83 -9.54 -10.44
CA PRO A 234 -13.73 -9.85 -11.86
C PRO A 234 -13.11 -8.72 -12.71
N GLY A 235 -13.45 -7.45 -12.41
CA GLY A 235 -12.89 -6.30 -13.12
C GLY A 235 -11.41 -6.08 -12.81
N LEU A 236 -11.04 -6.26 -11.54
CA LEU A 236 -9.64 -6.19 -11.10
C LEU A 236 -8.81 -7.30 -11.76
N LEU A 237 -9.24 -8.56 -11.71
CA LEU A 237 -8.53 -9.68 -12.30
C LEU A 237 -8.48 -9.60 -13.83
N GLN A 238 -9.48 -9.00 -14.48
CA GLN A 238 -9.43 -8.72 -15.91
C GLN A 238 -8.32 -7.72 -16.26
N LEU A 239 -8.06 -6.73 -15.39
CA LEU A 239 -7.07 -5.69 -15.62
C LEU A 239 -5.65 -6.12 -15.25
N PHE A 240 -5.46 -6.73 -14.08
CA PHE A 240 -4.14 -7.06 -13.52
C PHE A 240 -3.72 -8.51 -13.78
N GLY A 241 -4.68 -9.39 -14.10
CA GLY A 241 -4.44 -10.83 -14.15
C GLY A 241 -4.52 -11.50 -12.77
N GLN A 242 -4.34 -12.82 -12.76
CA GLN A 242 -4.33 -13.64 -11.55
C GLN A 242 -2.91 -13.93 -11.04
N GLU A 243 -1.93 -13.93 -11.96
CA GLU A 243 -0.54 -14.19 -11.61
C GLU A 243 0.02 -13.01 -10.80
N GLY A 244 0.58 -13.29 -9.63
CA GLY A 244 1.12 -12.27 -8.71
C GLY A 244 0.05 -11.47 -7.95
N ALA A 245 -1.24 -11.67 -8.24
CA ALA A 245 -2.31 -11.06 -7.45
C ALA A 245 -2.35 -11.66 -6.05
N GLN A 246 -2.66 -10.83 -5.06
CA GLN A 246 -2.76 -11.27 -3.67
C GLN A 246 -3.90 -10.61 -2.91
N ILE A 247 -4.16 -11.14 -1.72
CA ILE A 247 -5.19 -10.68 -0.81
C ILE A 247 -4.52 -10.16 0.46
N LEU A 248 -4.84 -8.93 0.84
CA LEU A 248 -4.55 -8.38 2.16
C LEU A 248 -5.74 -8.70 3.06
N GLU A 249 -5.59 -9.71 3.92
CA GLU A 249 -6.67 -10.23 4.76
C GLU A 249 -6.58 -9.70 6.19
N TYR A 250 -7.74 -9.29 6.73
CA TYR A 250 -7.86 -8.67 8.04
C TYR A 250 -8.34 -9.64 9.12
N TRP A 251 -8.29 -10.95 8.88
CA TRP A 251 -8.71 -11.98 9.85
C TRP A 251 -7.89 -11.91 11.15
N MET A 252 -6.61 -11.56 11.06
CA MET A 252 -5.73 -11.42 12.24
C MET A 252 -5.55 -9.96 12.66
N ASP A 253 -6.27 -9.02 12.04
CA ASP A 253 -6.11 -7.60 12.31
C ASP A 253 -6.90 -7.18 13.56
N ASN A 254 -6.18 -6.95 14.65
CA ASN A 254 -6.74 -6.49 15.92
C ASN A 254 -7.51 -5.18 15.79
N SER A 255 -7.06 -4.25 14.96
CA SER A 255 -7.69 -2.93 14.80
C SER A 255 -9.11 -3.05 14.24
N ARG A 256 -9.31 -3.93 13.25
CA ARG A 256 -10.63 -4.24 12.69
C ARG A 256 -11.60 -4.81 13.73
N PHE A 257 -11.17 -5.75 14.56
CA PHE A 257 -12.04 -6.33 15.60
C PHE A 257 -12.33 -5.35 16.73
N LEU A 258 -11.52 -4.31 16.89
CA LEU A 258 -11.74 -3.23 17.85
C LEU A 258 -12.59 -2.07 17.31
N LYS A 259 -13.02 -2.11 16.04
CA LYS A 259 -13.89 -1.10 15.39
C LYS A 259 -13.37 0.33 15.50
N TRP A 260 -12.09 0.50 15.25
CA TRP A 260 -11.49 1.79 14.89
C TRP A 260 -12.25 2.52 13.77
#